data_AF-A0A2N3NEI3-F1
#
_entry.id   AF-A0A2N3NEI3-F1
#
_cell.length_a   1.000
_cell.length_b   1.000
_cell.length_c   1.000
_cell.angle_alpha   90.00
_cell.angle_beta   90.00
_cell.angle_gamma   90.00
#
_symmetry.space_group_name_H-M   'P 1'
#
loop_
_entity.id
_entity.type
_entity.pdbx_description
1 polymer ?
#
loop_
_entity_poly.entity_id
_entity_poly.type
_entity_poly.pdbx_seq_one_letter_code
_entity_poly.pdbx_strand_id
1 'polypeptide(L)'
;MTPQLADPESAPGPGKNPFLRDLISTYNDLNSALIDELDEEPSALEFMRYVARNTPFVVRGCVRDWEAYQRWDREFLIEAMRGRRVNVAVTPRG
;
A
#
# COMPACT_ATOMS: atom_id res chain seq x y z
N MET A 1 -16.54 4.76 -58.79
CA MET A 1 -16.88 5.50 -57.56
C MET A 1 -16.42 4.60 -56.42
N THR A 2 -15.17 4.77 -56.02
CA THR A 2 -14.49 3.88 -55.06
C THR A 2 -14.97 4.23 -53.65
N PRO A 3 -15.36 3.26 -52.80
CA PRO A 3 -15.70 3.57 -51.42
C PRO A 3 -14.41 3.99 -50.70
N GLN A 4 -14.42 5.19 -50.14
CA GLN A 4 -13.39 5.66 -49.22
C GLN A 4 -13.39 4.71 -48.01
N LEU A 5 -12.27 4.01 -47.75
CA LEU A 5 -12.06 3.36 -46.46
C LEU A 5 -12.12 4.45 -45.39
N ALA A 6 -12.98 4.27 -44.39
CA ALA A 6 -12.96 5.10 -43.20
C ALA A 6 -11.61 4.91 -42.48
N ASP A 7 -10.99 6.02 -42.07
CA ASP A 7 -9.75 6.01 -41.31
C ASP A 7 -9.94 5.20 -40.01
N PRO A 8 -9.09 4.19 -39.72
CA PRO A 8 -9.21 3.37 -38.50
C PRO A 8 -8.81 4.10 -37.22
N GLU A 9 -8.44 5.38 -37.30
CA GLU A 9 -7.94 6.18 -36.17
C GLU A 9 -9.04 7.01 -35.46
N SER A 10 -10.29 6.98 -35.92
CA SER A 10 -11.38 7.73 -35.28
C SER A 10 -12.08 6.98 -34.13
N ALA A 11 -11.56 5.84 -33.68
CA ALA A 11 -12.08 5.20 -32.49
C ALA A 11 -11.72 6.07 -31.28
N PRO A 12 -12.69 6.52 -30.45
CA PRO A 12 -12.34 7.18 -29.20
C PRO A 12 -11.56 6.17 -28.36
N GLY A 13 -10.24 6.36 -28.26
CA GLY A 13 -9.40 5.63 -27.31
C GLY A 13 -10.05 5.74 -25.92
N PRO A 14 -9.91 4.73 -25.04
CA PRO A 14 -10.72 4.58 -23.84
C PRO A 14 -10.83 5.92 -23.11
N GLY A 15 -11.97 6.58 -23.32
CA GLY A 15 -12.14 7.97 -22.95
C GLY A 15 -11.97 8.05 -21.45
N LYS A 16 -11.04 8.89 -20.98
CA LYS A 16 -10.87 9.18 -19.56
C LYS A 16 -12.25 9.50 -18.99
N ASN A 17 -12.81 8.61 -18.18
CA ASN A 17 -14.16 8.80 -17.64
C ASN A 17 -14.10 9.96 -16.63
N PRO A 18 -14.68 11.13 -16.95
CA PRO A 18 -14.55 12.31 -16.09
C PRO A 18 -15.17 12.06 -14.71
N PHE A 19 -16.24 11.26 -14.64
CA PHE A 19 -16.88 10.89 -13.37
C PHE A 19 -15.97 10.07 -12.46
N LEU A 20 -15.16 9.16 -13.03
CA LEU A 20 -14.20 8.39 -12.23
C LEU A 20 -13.09 9.28 -11.69
N ARG A 21 -12.62 10.24 -12.49
CA ARG A 21 -11.61 11.20 -12.05
C ARG A 21 -12.16 12.06 -10.90
N ASP A 22 -13.34 12.63 -11.08
CA ASP A 22 -13.96 13.50 -10.07
C ASP A 22 -14.27 12.74 -8.79
N LEU A 23 -14.70 11.46 -8.89
CA LEU A 23 -14.91 10.58 -7.75
C LEU A 23 -13.61 10.35 -6.96
N ILE A 24 -12.51 10.00 -7.64
CA ILE A 24 -11.21 9.76 -6.99
C ILE A 24 -10.67 11.04 -6.34
N SER A 25 -10.74 12.16 -7.06
CA SER A 25 -10.31 13.46 -6.53
C SER A 25 -11.13 13.86 -5.31
N THR A 26 -12.46 13.78 -5.40
CA THR A 26 -13.35 14.11 -4.28
C THR A 26 -13.13 13.19 -3.09
N TYR A 27 -12.95 11.88 -3.30
CA TYR A 27 -12.63 10.95 -2.23
C TYR A 27 -11.32 11.34 -1.54
N ASN A 28 -10.26 11.65 -2.29
CA ASN A 28 -8.97 12.05 -1.73
C ASN A 28 -9.01 13.43 -1.06
N ASP A 29 -9.84 14.37 -1.54
CA ASP A 29 -9.97 15.70 -0.94
C ASP A 29 -10.77 15.65 0.38
N LEU A 30 -11.75 14.75 0.48
CA LEU A 30 -12.56 14.55 1.69
C LEU A 30 -11.87 13.71 2.76
N ASN A 31 -10.85 12.92 2.39
CA ASN A 31 -10.12 12.07 3.32
C ASN A 31 -8.70 12.61 3.53
N SER A 32 -8.28 12.67 4.79
CA SER A 32 -6.91 13.11 5.11
C SER A 32 -5.87 12.21 4.43
N ALA A 33 -4.87 12.83 3.80
CA ALA A 33 -3.67 12.14 3.33
C ALA A 33 -2.63 11.94 4.46
N LEU A 34 -2.87 12.52 5.65
CA LEU A 34 -2.01 12.32 6.81
C LEU A 34 -2.23 10.92 7.38
N ILE A 35 -1.13 10.22 7.64
CA ILE A 35 -1.13 8.95 8.34
C ILE A 35 -1.07 9.24 9.83
N ASP A 36 -2.09 8.83 10.56
CA ASP A 36 -2.13 9.00 12.02
C ASP A 36 -1.08 8.11 12.68
N GLU A 37 -0.43 8.62 13.74
CA GLU A 37 0.48 7.87 14.59
C GLU A 37 -0.09 7.76 16.01
N LEU A 38 -0.18 6.54 16.52
CA LEU A 38 -0.61 6.24 17.89
C LEU A 38 0.61 5.85 18.71
N ASP A 39 0.75 6.39 19.91
CA ASP A 39 1.88 6.08 20.80
C ASP A 39 1.76 4.71 21.49
N GLU A 40 0.55 4.17 21.55
CA GLU A 40 0.20 2.92 22.23
C GLU A 40 -0.82 2.10 21.45
N GLU A 41 -0.95 0.82 21.82
CA GLU A 41 -1.88 -0.11 21.17
C GLU A 41 -3.33 0.37 21.36
N PRO A 42 -4.10 0.57 20.27
CA PRO A 42 -5.50 0.96 20.38
C PRO A 42 -6.34 -0.19 20.95
N SER A 43 -7.40 0.15 21.67
CA SER A 43 -8.43 -0.84 21.99
C SER A 43 -9.08 -1.39 20.71
N ALA A 44 -9.69 -2.57 20.79
CA ALA A 44 -10.39 -3.17 19.64
C ALA A 44 -11.44 -2.22 19.03
N LEU A 45 -12.12 -1.41 19.85
CA LEU A 45 -13.09 -0.43 19.36
C LEU A 45 -12.41 0.70 18.58
N GLU A 46 -11.32 1.25 19.10
CA GLU A 46 -10.55 2.32 18.43
C GLU A 46 -9.94 1.82 17.12
N PHE A 47 -9.38 0.61 17.13
CA PHE A 47 -8.91 -0.08 15.93
C PHE A 47 -10.01 -0.17 14.86
N MET A 48 -11.20 -0.63 15.24
CA MET A 48 -12.32 -0.76 14.31
C MET A 48 -12.78 0.57 13.70
N ARG A 49 -12.54 1.71 14.37
CA ARG A 49 -12.83 3.04 13.79
C ARG A 49 -11.89 3.39 12.63
N TYR A 50 -10.67 2.87 12.59
CA TYR A 50 -9.77 3.01 11.45
C TYR A 50 -10.14 2.04 10.32
N VAL A 51 -10.43 0.78 10.67
CA VAL A 51 -10.87 -0.24 9.70
C VAL A 51 -12.13 0.19 8.96
N ALA A 52 -13.14 0.70 9.67
CA ALA A 52 -14.40 1.13 9.07
C ALA A 52 -14.24 2.29 8.07
N ARG A 53 -13.21 3.13 8.24
CA ARG A 53 -12.88 4.23 7.32
C ARG A 53 -11.89 3.81 6.22
N ASN A 54 -11.39 2.57 6.25
CA ASN A 54 -10.31 2.10 5.40
C ASN A 54 -9.08 3.05 5.42
N THR A 55 -8.75 3.56 6.60
CA THR A 55 -7.69 4.55 6.78
C THR A 55 -6.46 3.90 7.43
N PRO A 56 -5.27 3.99 6.80
CA PRO A 56 -4.03 3.51 7.40
C PRO A 56 -3.62 4.38 8.59
N PHE A 57 -2.91 3.77 9.54
CA PHE A 57 -2.28 4.42 10.68
C PHE A 57 -1.05 3.62 11.13
N VAL A 58 -0.18 4.25 11.91
CA VAL A 58 1.01 3.64 12.51
C VAL A 58 0.82 3.56 14.01
N VAL A 59 1.20 2.43 14.62
CA VAL A 59 1.23 2.30 16.07
C VAL A 59 2.68 2.14 16.53
N ARG A 60 3.17 3.10 17.30
CA ARG A 60 4.53 3.14 17.84
C ARG A 60 4.60 2.27 19.10
N GLY A 61 5.79 1.78 19.42
CA GLY A 61 6.05 1.12 20.71
C GLY A 61 5.45 -0.28 20.93
N CYS A 62 4.56 -0.78 20.07
CA CYS A 62 3.81 -2.04 20.31
C CYS A 62 4.65 -3.31 20.41
N VAL A 63 5.84 -3.31 19.82
CA VAL A 63 6.66 -4.52 19.68
C VAL A 63 7.89 -4.50 20.59
N ARG A 64 7.97 -3.56 21.55
CA ARG A 64 9.14 -3.41 22.43
C ARG A 64 9.48 -4.68 23.22
N ASP A 65 8.45 -5.44 23.58
CA ASP A 65 8.60 -6.68 24.35
C ASP A 65 8.79 -7.93 23.47
N TRP A 66 8.80 -7.76 22.14
CA TRP A 66 9.04 -8.89 21.23
C TRP A 66 10.52 -9.26 21.27
N GLU A 67 10.80 -10.55 21.43
CA GLU A 67 12.16 -11.09 21.36
C GLU A 67 12.86 -10.66 20.07
N ALA A 68 12.12 -10.65 18.96
CA ALA A 68 12.62 -10.19 17.67
C ALA A 68 13.10 -8.74 17.69
N TYR A 69 12.34 -7.83 18.31
CA TYR A 69 12.73 -6.43 18.43
C TYR A 69 14.00 -6.24 19.27
N GLN A 70 14.20 -7.08 20.27
CA GLN A 70 15.32 -6.96 21.21
C GLN A 70 16.59 -7.68 20.74
N ARG A 71 16.47 -8.73 19.91
CA ARG A 71 17.58 -9.65 19.61
C ARG A 71 17.94 -9.80 18.14
N TRP A 72 17.05 -9.47 17.21
CA TRP A 72 17.32 -9.70 15.79
C TRP A 72 18.27 -8.63 15.25
N ASP A 73 19.56 -8.84 15.47
CA ASP A 73 20.64 -8.17 14.76
C ASP A 73 21.17 -9.05 13.61
N ARG A 74 22.14 -8.51 12.87
CA ARG A 74 22.73 -9.18 11.72
C ARG A 74 23.38 -10.50 12.12
N GLU A 75 24.15 -10.51 13.20
CA GLU A 75 24.90 -11.66 13.68
C GLU A 75 23.97 -12.79 14.13
N PHE A 76 22.93 -12.44 14.89
CA PHE A 76 21.87 -13.35 15.29
C PHE A 76 21.16 -13.94 14.08
N LEU A 77 20.76 -13.13 13.10
CA LEU A 77 20.05 -13.62 11.92
C LEU A 77 20.93 -14.52 11.05
N ILE A 78 22.21 -14.21 10.88
CA ILE A 78 23.15 -15.08 10.16
C ILE A 78 23.25 -16.45 10.81
N GLU A 79 23.35 -16.49 12.15
CA GLU A 79 23.46 -17.75 12.88
C GLU A 79 22.13 -18.52 12.88
N ALA A 80 21.03 -17.85 13.23
CA ALA A 80 19.69 -18.44 13.31
C ALA A 80 19.21 -18.98 11.95
N MET A 81 19.61 -18.32 10.85
CA MET A 81 19.24 -18.71 9.48
C MET A 81 20.32 -19.56 8.78
N ARG A 82 21.41 -19.92 9.46
CA ARG A 82 22.50 -20.71 8.88
C ARG A 82 21.96 -22.00 8.25
N GLY A 83 22.32 -22.23 6.99
CA GLY A 83 21.91 -23.42 6.23
C GLY A 83 20.45 -23.43 5.77
N ARG A 84 19.65 -22.41 6.08
CA ARG A 84 18.27 -22.29 5.59
C ARG A 84 18.25 -21.64 4.21
N ARG A 85 17.58 -22.27 3.24
CA ARG A 85 17.31 -21.67 1.94
C ARG A 85 16.05 -20.80 2.03
N VAL A 86 16.12 -19.59 1.49
CA VAL A 86 15.00 -18.66 1.39
C VAL A 86 14.86 -18.19 -0.05
N ASN A 87 13.64 -17.85 -0.44
CA ASN A 87 13.39 -17.25 -1.75
C ASN A 87 13.80 -15.78 -1.68
N VAL A 88 14.71 -15.38 -2.58
CA VAL A 88 15.22 -14.00 -2.66
C VAL A 88 14.65 -13.36 -3.92
N ALA A 89 13.93 -12.25 -3.75
CA ALA A 89 13.50 -11.43 -4.87
C ALA A 89 14.73 -10.71 -5.46
N VAL A 90 14.91 -10.83 -6.78
CA VAL A 90 15.99 -10.15 -7.52
C VAL A 90 15.35 -9.22 -8.54
N THR A 91 15.45 -7.92 -8.28
CA THR A 91 14.88 -6.85 -9.11
C THR A 91 16.02 -5.98 -9.69
N PRO A 92 16.06 -5.72 -11.02
CA PRO A 92 17.17 -4.99 -11.64
C PRO A 92 17.38 -3.55 -11.15
N ARG A 93 16.39 -2.94 -10.48
CA ARG A 93 16.42 -1.54 -10.02
C ARG A 93 16.23 -1.35 -8.52
N GLY A 94 16.13 -2.45 -7.75
CA GLY A 94 15.64 -2.40 -6.36
C GLY A 94 14.13 -2.36 -6.35
#